data_AF-A0A2D3WGQ3-F1
#
_entry.id   AF-A0A2D3WGQ3-F1
#
_cell.length_a   1.000
_cell.length_b   1.000
_cell.length_c   1.000
_cell.angle_alpha   90.00
_cell.angle_beta   90.00
_cell.angle_gamma   90.00
#
_symmetry.space_group_name_H-M   'P 1'
#
loop_
_entity.id
_entity.type
_entity.pdbx_description
1 polymer ?
#
loop_
_entity_poly.entity_id
_entity_poly.type
_entity_poly.pdbx_seq_one_letter_code
_entity_poly.pdbx_strand_id
1 'polypeptide(L)'
;MKDLLAKIADLEQEIEVLKSQNRRILECAVIEKKELEKLAKKAKLYFNNADLGYIILDKHQNIIDVNETFTTLLGYTKEEVLSLPLNHFFTAQKRYDKW
;
A
#
# COMPACT_ATOMS: atom_id res chain seq x y z
N MET A 1 19.64 33.00 -41.14
CA MET A 1 20.31 33.25 -39.84
C MET A 1 19.34 33.81 -38.80
N LYS A 2 18.60 34.89 -39.07
CA LYS A 2 17.57 35.43 -38.14
C LYS A 2 16.49 34.42 -37.71
N ASP A 3 15.91 33.66 -38.65
CA ASP A 3 14.90 32.64 -38.34
C ASP A 3 15.39 31.52 -37.42
N LEU A 4 16.68 31.16 -37.53
CA LEU A 4 17.26 30.11 -36.69
C LEU A 4 17.43 30.60 -35.25
N LEU A 5 17.82 31.87 -35.08
CA LEU A 5 17.95 32.50 -33.77
C LEU A 5 16.60 32.67 -33.07
N ALA A 6 15.54 33.01 -33.82
CA ALA A 6 14.18 33.07 -33.28
C ALA A 6 13.72 31.69 -32.77
N LYS A 7 13.92 30.63 -33.56
CA LYS A 7 13.59 29.26 -33.15
C LYS A 7 14.37 28.80 -31.92
N ILE A 8 15.63 29.17 -31.78
CA ILE A 8 16.44 28.85 -30.60
C ILE A 8 15.84 29.53 -29.36
N ALA A 9 15.49 30.82 -29.45
CA ALA A 9 14.89 31.55 -28.34
C ALA A 9 13.53 30.94 -27.91
N ASP A 10 12.70 30.54 -28.88
CA ASP A 10 11.42 29.88 -28.60
C ASP A 10 11.62 28.54 -27.86
N LEU A 11 12.59 27.73 -28.32
CA LEU A 11 12.92 26.45 -27.68
C LEU A 11 13.51 26.63 -26.28
N GLU A 12 14.34 27.66 -26.06
CA GLU A 12 14.86 27.99 -24.74
C GLU A 12 13.74 28.35 -23.76
N GLN A 13 12.75 29.12 -24.23
CA GLN A 13 11.57 29.45 -23.44
C GLN A 13 10.72 28.21 -23.13
N GLU A 14 10.53 27.31 -24.09
CA GLU A 14 9.79 26.07 -23.89
C GLU A 14 10.48 25.15 -22.86
N ILE A 15 11.81 25.02 -22.94
CA ILE A 15 12.60 24.24 -21.96
C ILE A 15 12.43 24.80 -20.55
N GLU A 16 12.41 26.13 -20.39
CA GLU A 16 12.25 26.76 -19.08
C GLU A 16 10.87 26.48 -18.48
N VAL A 17 9.82 26.54 -19.31
CA VAL A 17 8.46 26.17 -18.91
C VAL A 17 8.40 24.70 -18.49
N LEU A 18 8.96 23.78 -19.28
CA LEU A 18 8.97 22.35 -18.98
C LEU A 18 9.71 22.03 -17.68
N LYS A 19 10.86 22.69 -17.42
CA LYS A 19 11.59 22.54 -16.16
C LYS A 19 10.76 22.99 -14.96
N SER A 20 10.06 24.12 -15.08
CA SER A 20 9.16 24.63 -14.05
C SER A 20 8.00 23.66 -13.77
N GLN A 21 7.38 23.13 -14.82
CA GLN A 21 6.32 22.12 -14.70
C GLN A 21 6.83 20.83 -14.03
N ASN A 22 7.97 20.31 -14.47
CA ASN A 22 8.58 19.10 -13.89
C ASN A 22 8.88 19.28 -12.40
N ARG A 23 9.38 20.45 -12.00
CA ARG A 23 9.61 20.76 -10.58
C ARG A 23 8.32 20.67 -9.77
N ARG A 24 7.24 21.28 -10.25
CA ARG A 24 5.93 21.25 -9.58
C ARG A 24 5.37 19.84 -9.47
N ILE A 25 5.45 19.05 -10.54
CA ILE A 25 5.01 17.65 -10.54
C ILE A 25 5.79 16.84 -9.51
N LEU A 26 7.11 17.03 -9.44
CA LEU A 26 7.96 16.33 -8.47
C LEU A 26 7.60 16.71 -7.03
N GLU A 27 7.36 17.99 -6.76
CA GLU A 27 6.91 18.47 -5.45
C GLU A 27 5.57 17.84 -5.04
N CYS A 28 4.59 17.82 -5.95
CA CYS A 28 3.30 17.16 -5.72
C CYS A 28 3.48 15.65 -5.41
N ALA A 29 4.27 14.94 -6.22
CA ALA A 29 4.51 13.51 -6.05
C ALA A 29 5.18 13.19 -4.69
N VAL A 30 6.10 14.04 -4.23
CA VAL A 30 6.75 13.89 -2.92
C VAL A 30 5.74 14.08 -1.78
N ILE A 31 4.83 15.04 -1.89
CA ILE A 31 3.78 15.29 -0.88
C ILE A 31 2.80 14.11 -0.84
N GLU A 32 2.32 13.66 -1.99
CA GLU A 32 1.41 12.51 -2.10
C GLU A 32 2.03 11.25 -1.53
N LYS A 33 3.31 10.97 -1.84
CA LYS A 33 4.04 9.83 -1.27
C LYS A 33 4.08 9.89 0.26
N LYS A 34 4.36 11.05 0.84
CA LYS A 34 4.39 11.22 2.30
C LYS A 34 3.02 10.98 2.94
N GLU A 35 1.95 11.46 2.32
CA GLU A 35 0.59 11.21 2.83
C GLU A 35 0.20 9.73 2.69
N LEU A 36 0.55 9.06 1.58
CA LEU A 36 0.35 7.62 1.43
C LEU A 36 1.11 6.82 2.50
N GLU A 37 2.37 7.15 2.77
CA GLU A 37 3.16 6.51 3.82
C GLU A 37 2.54 6.71 5.21
N LYS A 38 2.00 7.91 5.48
CA LYS A 38 1.32 8.23 6.73
C LYS A 38 0.01 7.45 6.88
N LEU A 39 -0.79 7.36 5.82
CA LEU A 39 -2.01 6.56 5.79
C LEU A 39 -1.70 5.07 5.97
N ALA A 40 -0.67 4.55 5.31
CA ALA A 40 -0.23 3.16 5.46
C ALA A 40 0.22 2.85 6.89
N LYS A 41 0.99 3.74 7.53
CA LYS A 41 1.37 3.61 8.94
C LYS A 41 0.15 3.60 9.87
N LYS A 42 -0.81 4.49 9.62
CA LYS A 42 -2.04 4.58 10.41
C LYS A 42 -2.90 3.32 10.25
N ALA A 43 -3.03 2.80 9.04
CA ALA A 43 -3.72 1.55 8.76
C ALA A 43 -3.05 0.36 9.48
N LYS A 44 -1.71 0.26 9.42
CA LYS A 44 -0.97 -0.78 10.14
C LYS A 44 -1.15 -0.69 11.66
N LEU A 45 -1.15 0.53 12.21
CA LEU A 45 -1.38 0.76 13.64
C LEU A 45 -2.78 0.27 14.05
N TYR A 46 -3.81 0.62 13.29
CA TYR A 46 -5.18 0.18 13.59
C TYR A 46 -5.36 -1.33 13.41
N PHE A 47 -4.71 -1.91 12.41
CA PHE A 47 -4.73 -3.35 12.18
C PHE A 47 -4.09 -4.10 13.37
N ASN A 48 -2.91 -3.67 13.83
CA ASN A 48 -2.17 -4.34 14.91
C ASN A 48 -2.73 -4.08 16.31
N ASN A 49 -3.30 -2.90 16.57
CA ASN A 49 -3.82 -2.53 17.88
C ASN A 49 -5.30 -2.85 18.07
N ALA A 50 -5.93 -3.57 17.14
CA ALA A 50 -7.31 -4.00 17.31
C ALA A 50 -7.42 -5.05 18.42
N ASP A 51 -8.43 -4.95 19.29
CA ASP A 51 -8.69 -5.95 20.33
C ASP A 51 -9.19 -7.30 19.75
N LEU A 52 -9.44 -7.36 18.45
CA LEU A 52 -9.83 -8.55 17.72
C LEU A 52 -8.67 -9.06 16.85
N GLY A 53 -8.54 -10.38 16.76
CA GLY A 53 -7.66 -11.02 15.80
C GLY A 53 -8.16 -10.82 14.37
N TYR A 54 -7.30 -10.31 13.50
CA TYR A 54 -7.59 -10.13 12.07
C TYR A 54 -6.77 -11.08 11.22
N ILE A 55 -7.42 -11.59 10.17
CA ILE A 55 -6.83 -12.39 9.11
C ILE A 55 -7.13 -11.71 7.79
N ILE A 56 -6.12 -11.54 6.94
CA ILE A 56 -6.27 -11.09 5.56
C ILE A 56 -6.06 -12.30 4.66
N LEU A 57 -6.99 -12.49 3.73
CA LEU A 57 -6.99 -13.59 2.76
C LEU A 57 -6.81 -13.05 1.35
N ASP A 58 -6.14 -13.82 0.49
CA ASP A 58 -6.22 -13.61 -0.95
C ASP A 58 -7.51 -14.19 -1.55
N LYS A 59 -7.67 -14.04 -2.87
CA LYS A 59 -8.82 -14.58 -3.62
C LYS A 59 -8.95 -16.12 -3.60
N HIS A 60 -7.90 -16.82 -3.18
CA HIS A 60 -7.84 -18.28 -3.09
C HIS A 60 -7.92 -18.78 -1.64
N GLN A 61 -8.22 -17.89 -0.67
CA GLN A 61 -8.30 -18.19 0.76
C GLN A 61 -6.94 -18.54 1.39
N ASN A 62 -5.82 -18.17 0.76
CA ASN A 62 -4.53 -18.24 1.40
C ASN A 62 -4.39 -17.08 2.38
N ILE A 63 -3.82 -17.35 3.55
CA ILE A 63 -3.53 -16.32 4.55
C ILE A 63 -2.36 -15.49 4.05
N ILE A 64 -2.57 -14.18 3.87
CA ILE A 64 -1.52 -13.24 3.43
C ILE A 64 -1.06 -12.30 4.54
N ASP A 65 -1.88 -12.12 5.59
CA ASP A 65 -1.47 -11.39 6.78
C ASP A 65 -2.36 -11.75 7.99
N VAL A 66 -1.81 -11.57 9.18
CA VAL A 66 -2.53 -11.59 10.46
C VAL A 66 -2.01 -10.48 11.37
N ASN A 67 -2.87 -9.93 12.22
CA ASN A 67 -2.45 -8.93 13.19
C ASN A 67 -1.81 -9.56 14.44
N GLU A 68 -1.17 -8.72 15.26
CA GLU A 68 -0.50 -9.14 16.49
C GLU A 68 -1.46 -9.77 17.51
N THR A 69 -2.69 -9.26 17.58
CA THR A 69 -3.74 -9.83 18.42
C THR A 69 -4.07 -11.25 18.02
N PHE A 70 -4.16 -11.57 16.73
CA PHE A 70 -4.41 -12.94 16.26
C PHE A 70 -3.31 -13.91 16.71
N THR A 71 -2.05 -13.54 16.50
CA THR A 71 -0.89 -14.36 16.91
C THR A 71 -0.84 -14.54 18.43
N THR A 72 -1.15 -13.50 19.18
CA THR A 72 -1.17 -13.52 20.66
C THR A 72 -2.30 -14.41 21.19
N LEU A 73 -3.50 -14.33 20.60
CA LEU A 73 -4.67 -15.10 21.03
C LEU A 73 -4.51 -16.59 20.77
N LEU A 74 -3.93 -16.97 19.63
CA LEU A 74 -3.83 -18.38 19.21
C LEU A 74 -2.47 -19.02 19.52
N GLY A 75 -1.46 -18.23 19.91
CA GLY A 75 -0.15 -18.73 20.31
C GLY A 75 0.76 -19.16 19.14
N TYR A 76 0.48 -18.69 17.92
CA TYR A 76 1.31 -18.94 16.74
C TYR A 76 2.11 -17.71 16.36
N THR A 77 3.28 -17.91 15.76
CA THR A 77 4.01 -16.85 15.06
C THR A 77 3.33 -16.50 13.74
N LYS A 78 3.59 -15.29 13.23
CA LYS A 78 3.04 -14.87 11.93
C LYS A 78 3.52 -15.78 10.80
N GLU A 79 4.78 -16.18 10.83
CA GLU A 79 5.40 -17.05 9.84
C GLU A 79 4.74 -18.43 9.80
N GLU A 80 4.45 -19.02 10.96
CA GLU A 80 3.70 -20.28 11.05
C GLU A 80 2.30 -20.13 10.46
N VAL A 81 1.58 -19.06 10.82
CA VAL A 81 0.21 -18.82 10.32
C VAL A 81 0.19 -18.69 8.79
N LEU A 82 1.13 -17.95 8.20
CA LEU A 82 1.23 -17.78 6.75
C LEU A 82 1.53 -19.09 6.00
N SER A 83 2.06 -20.11 6.69
CA SER A 83 2.34 -21.43 6.11
C SER A 83 1.19 -22.42 6.26
N LEU A 84 0.17 -22.10 7.06
CA LEU A 84 -0.94 -22.98 7.38
C LEU A 84 -2.16 -22.66 6.49
N PRO A 85 -2.93 -23.68 6.07
CA PRO A 85 -4.18 -23.44 5.37
C PRO A 85 -5.21 -22.87 6.34
N LEU A 86 -6.11 -22.01 5.85
CA LEU A 86 -7.11 -21.34 6.68
C LEU A 86 -7.94 -22.31 7.56
N ASN A 87 -8.27 -23.48 7.02
CA ASN A 87 -9.05 -24.50 7.72
C ASN A 87 -8.33 -25.13 8.93
N HIS A 88 -7.03 -24.92 9.10
CA HIS A 88 -6.29 -25.35 10.30
C HIS A 88 -6.84 -24.69 11.58
N PHE A 89 -7.38 -23.48 11.47
CA PHE A 89 -7.85 -22.69 12.61
C PHE A 89 -9.34 -22.88 12.93
N PHE A 90 -10.07 -23.71 12.17
CA PHE A 90 -11.52 -23.86 12.32
C PHE A 90 -11.92 -25.34 12.33
N THR A 91 -12.70 -25.75 13.32
CA THR A 91 -13.34 -27.06 13.32
C THR A 91 -14.57 -27.06 12.41
N ALA A 92 -14.84 -28.19 11.75
CA ALA A 92 -15.73 -28.29 10.59
C ALA A 92 -17.24 -28.05 10.85
N GLN A 93 -17.66 -27.46 11.96
CA GLN A 93 -19.07 -27.58 12.38
C GLN A 93 -20.04 -26.52 11.85
N LYS A 94 -19.59 -25.57 11.02
CA LYS A 94 -20.44 -24.81 10.09
C LYS A 94 -19.57 -23.87 9.26
N ARG A 95 -19.38 -24.18 7.98
CA ARG A 95 -19.07 -23.13 7.00
C ARG A 95 -20.30 -22.22 6.96
N TYR A 96 -20.14 -20.94 7.29
CA TYR A 96 -21.18 -19.98 7.03
C TYR A 96 -21.27 -19.82 5.51
N ASP A 97 -22.18 -20.56 4.88
CA ASP A 97 -22.40 -20.55 3.42
C ASP A 97 -23.04 -19.24 2.90
N LYS A 98 -22.98 -18.15 3.68
CA LYS A 98 -23.48 -16.84 3.32
C LYS A 98 -22.53 -15.75 3.77
N TRP A 99 -21.87 -15.13 2.78
CA TRP A 99 -21.55 -13.72 2.77
C TRP A 99 -22.35 -13.10 1.63
#